data_AF-A0A960MTM0-F1
#
_entry.id   AF-A0A960MTM0-F1
#
_cell.length_a   1.000
_cell.length_b   1.000
_cell.length_c   1.000
_cell.angle_alpha   90.00
_cell.angle_beta   90.00
_cell.angle_gamma   90.00
#
_symmetry.space_group_name_H-M   'P 1'
#
loop_
_entity.id
_entity.type
_entity.pdbx_description
1 polymer ?
#
loop_
_entity_poly.entity_id
_entity_poly.type
_entity_poly.pdbx_seq_one_letter_code
_entity_poly.pdbx_strand_id
1 'polypeptide(L)'
;PIFLKQDTHWTPQTMEASARQVAKYLKERPWFAPLASDPDRFELGSPREIRAPGDLLEKLDLPAGSTAFGEETATITPVTDSKGGAMSIYDPESPIVLLGDSFTNIFHQVDMRWGTDAGFAEHLSRELGLTLDTIAQNGQASTGVRRTLAARADAERAMRDKKKAVVWAIAARDLFLSETAARENGVRWDDVAFRTGDPAKDVEWPVEIEGTVTETAKFQDPKTAPYDASLFAVEYHVDRVISGQYALDKALVLHWAFQKRQLTADSNLQIGDKVRLKLQPFDEAAKANEILRGTNKSTGTSGEFDLPESWATHVERLTGARGETDREQLESQAARIASVATGAFSLLFGGLMWLVFRRKKALRASRA
;
A
#
# COMPACT_ATOMS: atom_id res chain seq x y z
N PRO A 1 11.05 27.35 -12.67
CA PRO A 1 10.62 26.25 -13.56
C PRO A 1 9.26 25.73 -13.08
N ILE A 2 8.39 25.27 -13.99
CA ILE A 2 7.04 24.79 -13.65
C ILE A 2 7.09 23.33 -13.17
N PHE A 3 8.02 22.54 -13.72
CA PHE A 3 8.27 21.15 -13.36
C PHE A 3 9.69 20.97 -12.82
N LEU A 4 9.87 19.92 -12.01
CA LEU A 4 11.19 19.42 -11.64
C LEU A 4 11.94 18.96 -12.91
N LYS A 5 13.26 19.05 -12.91
CA LYS A 5 14.07 18.76 -14.10
C LYS A 5 14.23 17.27 -14.36
N GLN A 6 14.35 16.48 -13.29
CA GLN A 6 14.60 15.03 -13.34
C GLN A 6 13.36 14.22 -12.93
N ASP A 7 12.20 14.87 -12.83
CA ASP A 7 10.98 14.26 -12.33
C ASP A 7 9.76 14.72 -13.15
N THR A 8 8.79 13.84 -13.37
CA THR A 8 7.58 14.14 -14.14
C THR A 8 6.67 15.17 -13.47
N HIS A 9 6.85 15.44 -12.19
CA HIS A 9 5.96 16.25 -11.38
C HIS A 9 6.31 17.75 -11.39
N TRP A 10 5.32 18.56 -11.02
CA TRP A 10 5.47 20.00 -10.85
C TRP A 10 6.46 20.38 -9.74
N THR A 11 6.98 21.60 -9.77
CA THR A 11 7.74 22.16 -8.65
C THR A 11 6.82 22.50 -7.47
N PRO A 12 7.34 22.54 -6.21
CA PRO A 12 6.55 22.97 -5.06
C PRO A 12 5.85 24.31 -5.28
N GLN A 13 6.56 25.29 -5.85
CA GLN A 13 6.01 26.63 -6.11
C GLN A 13 4.84 26.61 -7.09
N THR A 14 4.87 25.72 -8.08
CA THR A 14 3.79 25.55 -9.07
C THR A 14 2.58 24.88 -8.44
N MET A 15 2.81 23.84 -7.65
CA MET A 15 1.77 23.14 -6.90
C MET A 15 1.06 24.11 -5.93
N GLU A 16 1.83 24.89 -5.16
CA GLU A 16 1.29 25.90 -4.24
C GLU A 16 0.50 26.99 -4.98
N ALA A 17 1.00 27.47 -6.12
CA ALA A 17 0.29 28.45 -6.94
C ALA A 17 -1.02 27.88 -7.50
N SER A 18 -1.02 26.61 -7.88
CA SER A 18 -2.21 25.90 -8.34
C SER A 18 -3.23 25.75 -7.22
N ALA A 19 -2.79 25.41 -5.99
CA ALA A 19 -3.65 25.31 -4.82
C ALA A 19 -4.33 26.64 -4.51
N ARG A 20 -3.57 27.76 -4.53
CA ARG A 20 -4.13 29.12 -4.39
C ARG A 20 -5.17 29.45 -5.46
N GLN A 21 -4.88 29.11 -6.71
CA GLN A 21 -5.78 29.41 -7.83
C GLN A 21 -7.09 28.61 -7.74
N VAL A 22 -7.02 27.32 -7.38
CA VAL A 22 -8.19 26.47 -7.15
C VAL A 22 -8.99 26.99 -5.96
N ALA A 23 -8.33 27.30 -4.84
CA ALA A 23 -9.00 27.84 -3.66
C ALA A 23 -9.73 29.14 -3.95
N LYS A 24 -9.10 30.07 -4.68
CA LYS A 24 -9.75 31.31 -5.13
C LYS A 24 -11.04 31.02 -5.91
N TYR A 25 -10.97 30.11 -6.88
CA TYR A 25 -12.13 29.74 -7.70
C TYR A 25 -13.28 29.14 -6.89
N LEU A 26 -12.97 28.35 -5.85
CA LEU A 26 -13.96 27.75 -4.96
C LEU A 26 -14.56 28.80 -3.99
N LYS A 27 -13.73 29.68 -3.43
CA LYS A 27 -14.16 30.77 -2.53
C LYS A 27 -15.12 31.77 -3.18
N GLU A 28 -15.02 31.95 -4.49
CA GLU A 28 -15.93 32.81 -5.27
C GLU A 28 -17.34 32.19 -5.45
N ARG A 29 -17.56 30.95 -5.02
CA ARG A 29 -18.86 30.27 -5.19
C ARG A 29 -19.84 30.63 -4.07
N PRO A 30 -21.13 30.87 -4.38
CA PRO A 30 -22.12 31.19 -3.34
C PRO A 30 -22.27 30.11 -2.26
N TRP A 31 -22.04 28.84 -2.61
CA TRP A 31 -22.12 27.72 -1.67
C TRP A 31 -20.94 27.64 -0.72
N PHE A 32 -19.83 28.35 -0.98
CA PHE A 32 -18.63 28.30 -0.14
C PHE A 32 -18.76 29.20 1.09
N ALA A 33 -19.31 30.41 0.94
CA ALA A 33 -19.48 31.37 2.04
C ALA A 33 -20.17 30.82 3.31
N PRO A 34 -21.22 29.96 3.23
CA PRO A 34 -21.84 29.39 4.42
C PRO A 34 -21.09 28.17 5.03
N LEU A 35 -19.98 27.72 4.44
CA LEU A 35 -19.21 26.61 4.99
C LEU A 35 -18.46 27.05 6.26
N ALA A 36 -18.35 26.14 7.23
CA ALA A 36 -17.56 26.36 8.44
C ALA A 36 -16.05 26.23 8.16
N SER A 37 -15.49 27.14 7.36
CA SER A 37 -14.05 27.28 7.16
C SER A 37 -13.43 28.14 8.24
N ASP A 38 -12.25 27.75 8.71
CA ASP A 38 -11.40 28.52 9.61
C ASP A 38 -10.09 28.87 8.87
N PRO A 39 -9.94 30.12 8.39
CA PRO A 39 -8.75 30.56 7.67
C PRO A 39 -7.44 30.42 8.46
N ASP A 40 -7.52 30.37 9.79
CA ASP A 40 -6.37 30.30 10.69
C ASP A 40 -6.12 28.86 11.20
N ARG A 41 -6.87 27.87 10.68
CA ARG A 41 -6.74 26.47 11.08
C ARG A 41 -5.41 25.84 10.69
N PHE A 42 -4.82 26.28 9.58
CA PHE A 42 -3.59 25.69 9.06
C PHE A 42 -2.55 26.76 8.79
N GLU A 43 -1.31 26.47 9.18
CA GLU A 43 -0.19 27.38 9.06
C GLU A 43 0.94 26.78 8.23
N LEU A 44 1.80 27.65 7.68
CA LEU A 44 3.01 27.21 7.00
C LEU A 44 4.10 26.96 8.05
N GLY A 45 4.70 25.78 8.00
CA GLY A 45 5.91 25.47 8.74
C GLY A 45 7.16 26.09 8.11
N SER A 46 8.30 25.86 8.76
CA SER A 46 9.60 26.26 8.21
C SER A 46 9.89 25.54 6.89
N PRO A 47 10.33 26.26 5.83
CA PRO A 47 10.75 25.63 4.59
C PRO A 47 11.85 24.58 4.80
N ARG A 48 11.76 23.47 4.06
CA ARG A 48 12.71 22.35 4.12
C ARG A 48 13.30 22.12 2.74
N GLU A 49 14.62 21.99 2.68
CA GLU A 49 15.30 21.53 1.48
C GLU A 49 15.29 20.00 1.41
N ILE A 50 14.83 19.47 0.29
CA ILE A 50 14.77 18.03 0.01
C ILE A 50 15.58 17.74 -1.24
N ARG A 51 16.27 16.60 -1.26
CA ARG A 51 17.09 16.14 -2.37
C ARG A 51 16.63 14.75 -2.79
N ALA A 52 16.36 14.55 -4.07
CA ALA A 52 15.93 13.27 -4.61
C ALA A 52 16.38 13.11 -6.09
N PRO A 53 16.57 11.88 -6.58
CA PRO A 53 16.97 11.62 -7.96
C PRO A 53 15.88 11.94 -9.01
N GLY A 54 14.61 12.01 -8.61
CA GLY A 54 13.48 12.19 -9.53
C GLY A 54 13.09 10.90 -10.30
N ASP A 55 11.80 10.77 -10.62
CA ASP A 55 11.26 9.54 -11.23
C ASP A 55 11.69 9.28 -12.69
N LEU A 56 12.15 10.30 -13.42
CA LEU A 56 12.59 10.13 -14.81
C LEU A 56 13.87 9.33 -14.91
N LEU A 57 14.74 9.40 -13.89
CA LEU A 57 15.96 8.61 -13.85
C LEU A 57 15.69 7.11 -13.73
N GLU A 58 14.59 6.72 -13.10
CA GLU A 58 14.18 5.32 -13.00
C GLU A 58 13.81 4.73 -14.37
N LYS A 59 13.49 5.58 -15.36
CA LYS A 59 13.15 5.17 -16.74
C LYS A 59 14.37 5.01 -17.65
N LEU A 60 15.58 5.35 -17.18
CA LEU A 60 16.80 5.31 -17.98
C LEU A 60 17.58 3.99 -17.87
N ASP A 61 17.08 3.01 -17.11
CA ASP A 61 17.72 1.70 -16.88
C ASP A 61 19.22 1.81 -16.56
N LEU A 62 19.58 2.79 -15.71
CA LEU A 62 20.97 3.06 -15.38
C LEU A 62 21.58 1.88 -14.58
N PRO A 63 22.86 1.54 -14.81
CA PRO A 63 23.55 0.55 -14.01
C PRO A 63 23.48 0.90 -12.51
N ALA A 64 23.32 -0.13 -11.67
CA ALA A 64 23.31 0.06 -10.22
C ALA A 64 24.57 0.81 -9.76
N GLY A 65 24.38 1.88 -8.97
CA GLY A 65 25.47 2.74 -8.51
C GLY A 65 25.95 3.79 -9.52
N SER A 66 25.24 3.98 -10.64
CA SER A 66 25.51 5.07 -11.58
C SER A 66 25.47 6.43 -10.87
N THR A 67 26.48 7.27 -11.13
CA THR A 67 26.59 8.65 -10.66
C THR A 67 26.41 9.67 -11.80
N ALA A 68 25.91 9.22 -12.96
CA ALA A 68 25.77 10.06 -14.15
C ALA A 68 24.83 11.26 -13.92
N PHE A 69 23.87 11.12 -13.00
CA PHE A 69 22.97 12.18 -12.57
C PHE A 69 23.02 12.27 -11.04
N GLY A 70 23.23 13.48 -10.52
CA GLY A 70 23.08 13.77 -9.11
C GLY A 70 21.64 14.10 -8.75
N GLU A 71 21.31 14.02 -7.46
CA GLU A 71 20.01 14.42 -6.92
C GLU A 71 19.63 15.85 -7.32
N GLU A 72 18.37 16.05 -7.65
CA GLU A 72 17.77 17.37 -7.77
C GLU A 72 17.31 17.86 -6.39
N THR A 73 17.44 19.16 -6.16
CA THR A 73 17.07 19.83 -4.92
C THR A 73 15.77 20.62 -5.12
N ALA A 74 14.84 20.50 -4.18
CA ALA A 74 13.65 21.33 -4.10
C ALA A 74 13.42 21.84 -2.67
N THR A 75 12.82 23.02 -2.53
CA THR A 75 12.38 23.55 -1.24
C THR A 75 10.88 23.38 -1.12
N ILE A 76 10.43 22.60 -0.13
CA ILE A 76 9.02 22.42 0.22
C ILE A 76 8.67 23.25 1.45
N THR A 77 7.40 23.64 1.58
CA THR A 77 6.91 24.34 2.76
C THR A 77 5.80 23.50 3.41
N PRO A 78 6.09 22.74 4.48
CA PRO A 78 5.08 21.95 5.17
C PRO A 78 3.90 22.80 5.64
N VAL A 79 2.74 22.17 5.74
CA VAL A 79 1.53 22.74 6.34
C VAL A 79 1.20 21.97 7.60
N THR A 80 0.95 22.67 8.69
CA THR A 80 0.60 22.09 9.99
C THR A 80 -0.75 22.60 10.47
N ASP A 81 -1.39 21.85 11.37
CA ASP A 81 -2.55 22.35 12.10
C ASP A 81 -2.08 23.44 13.08
N SER A 82 -2.79 24.56 13.16
CA SER A 82 -2.42 25.70 14.02
C SER A 82 -2.51 25.39 15.51
N LYS A 83 -3.19 24.29 15.88
CA LYS A 83 -3.16 23.74 17.23
C LYS A 83 -1.92 22.89 17.51
N GLY A 84 -1.04 22.74 16.52
CA GLY A 84 0.15 21.93 16.55
C GLY A 84 -0.08 20.51 16.02
N GLY A 85 0.95 19.95 15.37
CA GLY A 85 0.93 18.59 14.83
C GLY A 85 0.69 18.51 13.31
N ALA A 86 0.75 17.29 12.79
CA ALA A 86 0.46 17.00 11.39
C ALA A 86 -1.03 17.20 11.11
N MET A 87 -1.37 17.84 10.00
CA MET A 87 -2.76 17.98 9.59
C MET A 87 -3.27 16.70 8.91
N SER A 88 -4.55 16.37 9.10
CA SER A 88 -5.22 15.40 8.23
C SER A 88 -5.63 16.08 6.93
N ILE A 89 -5.38 15.41 5.80
CA ILE A 89 -5.92 15.76 4.48
C ILE A 89 -7.16 14.93 4.09
N TYR A 90 -7.62 14.08 5.01
CA TYR A 90 -8.79 13.23 4.85
C TYR A 90 -9.82 13.52 5.93
N ASP A 91 -10.97 14.02 5.51
CA ASP A 91 -12.19 14.13 6.28
C ASP A 91 -13.38 13.72 5.39
N PRO A 92 -13.95 12.51 5.56
CA PRO A 92 -15.08 12.06 4.76
C PRO A 92 -16.33 12.93 5.00
N GLU A 93 -16.34 13.74 6.05
CA GLU A 93 -17.41 14.69 6.34
C GLU A 93 -17.20 16.06 5.67
N SER A 94 -16.07 16.28 5.00
CA SER A 94 -15.80 17.51 4.27
C SER A 94 -16.79 17.72 3.11
N PRO A 95 -17.26 18.95 2.87
CA PRO A 95 -18.10 19.27 1.71
C PRO A 95 -17.31 19.26 0.39
N ILE A 96 -15.98 19.17 0.41
CA ILE A 96 -15.14 19.22 -0.79
C ILE A 96 -14.34 17.92 -0.90
N VAL A 97 -14.51 17.22 -2.01
CA VAL A 97 -13.73 16.02 -2.37
C VAL A 97 -12.57 16.43 -3.25
N LEU A 98 -11.37 15.91 -2.98
CA LEU A 98 -10.21 16.03 -3.86
C LEU A 98 -9.86 14.65 -4.41
N LEU A 99 -9.94 14.49 -5.72
CA LEU A 99 -9.49 13.29 -6.44
C LEU A 99 -8.16 13.60 -7.13
N GLY A 100 -7.16 12.73 -7.01
CA GLY A 100 -5.85 12.97 -7.62
C GLY A 100 -4.95 11.74 -7.77
N ASP A 101 -3.72 11.98 -8.17
CA ASP A 101 -2.67 10.97 -8.32
C ASP A 101 -1.37 11.41 -7.63
N SER A 102 -0.24 10.94 -8.16
CA SER A 102 1.09 11.29 -7.71
C SER A 102 1.39 12.79 -7.77
N PHE A 103 0.72 13.59 -8.61
CA PHE A 103 0.84 15.06 -8.54
C PHE A 103 0.26 15.63 -7.25
N THR A 104 -0.79 15.01 -6.72
CA THR A 104 -1.35 15.38 -5.42
C THR A 104 -0.44 14.91 -4.28
N ASN A 105 0.16 13.73 -4.45
CA ASN A 105 0.93 13.03 -3.42
C ASN A 105 2.43 13.32 -3.38
N ILE A 106 3.03 13.92 -4.41
CA ILE A 106 4.49 14.06 -4.60
C ILE A 106 5.21 14.64 -3.37
N PHE A 107 4.62 15.63 -2.68
CA PHE A 107 5.18 16.26 -1.48
C PHE A 107 4.43 15.88 -0.19
N HIS A 108 3.57 14.86 -0.26
CA HIS A 108 2.78 14.32 0.84
C HIS A 108 3.26 12.91 1.23
N GLN A 109 3.35 12.01 0.25
CA GLN A 109 3.70 10.62 0.45
C GLN A 109 5.21 10.42 0.43
N VAL A 110 5.75 9.80 1.48
CA VAL A 110 7.19 9.66 1.64
C VAL A 110 7.84 8.72 0.60
N ASP A 111 7.08 7.82 -0.03
CA ASP A 111 7.56 7.00 -1.17
C ASP A 111 7.83 7.77 -2.44
N MET A 112 7.26 8.97 -2.56
CA MET A 112 7.58 9.91 -3.62
C MET A 112 8.94 10.57 -3.39
N ARG A 113 9.59 10.38 -2.24
CA ARG A 113 10.95 10.87 -1.88
C ARG A 113 11.14 12.38 -1.83
N TRP A 114 10.11 13.17 -2.14
CA TRP A 114 10.17 14.63 -2.16
C TRP A 114 9.67 15.30 -0.86
N GLY A 115 9.59 14.53 0.23
CA GLY A 115 9.20 14.99 1.56
C GLY A 115 7.75 14.66 1.90
N THR A 116 7.26 15.27 2.99
CA THR A 116 5.92 15.04 3.54
C THR A 116 5.29 16.36 3.97
N ASP A 117 3.99 16.33 4.22
CA ASP A 117 3.20 17.43 4.80
C ASP A 117 3.13 18.70 3.93
N ALA A 118 3.57 18.64 2.67
CA ALA A 118 3.62 19.78 1.76
C ALA A 118 2.93 19.49 0.42
N GLY A 119 2.04 18.49 0.38
CA GLY A 119 1.31 18.09 -0.82
C GLY A 119 0.25 19.09 -1.27
N PHE A 120 -0.34 18.81 -2.43
CA PHE A 120 -1.39 19.66 -2.99
C PHE A 120 -2.61 19.74 -2.08
N ALA A 121 -2.97 18.63 -1.43
CA ALA A 121 -4.11 18.56 -0.53
C ALA A 121 -3.91 19.42 0.72
N GLU A 122 -2.71 19.44 1.29
CA GLU A 122 -2.30 20.26 2.43
C GLU A 122 -2.41 21.75 2.10
N HIS A 123 -1.77 22.18 1.02
CA HIS A 123 -1.81 23.58 0.60
C HIS A 123 -3.22 24.03 0.21
N LEU A 124 -4.00 23.18 -0.48
CA LEU A 124 -5.38 23.50 -0.82
C LEU A 124 -6.26 23.58 0.43
N SER A 125 -6.08 22.67 1.39
CA SER A 125 -6.79 22.69 2.67
C SER A 125 -6.49 23.97 3.46
N ARG A 126 -5.21 24.38 3.52
CA ARG A 126 -4.81 25.65 4.11
C ARG A 126 -5.48 26.84 3.44
N GLU A 127 -5.40 26.91 2.12
CA GLU A 127 -6.00 28.01 1.37
C GLU A 127 -7.53 28.04 1.52
N LEU A 128 -8.19 26.92 1.82
CA LEU A 128 -9.64 26.85 2.05
C LEU A 128 -10.05 26.99 3.52
N GLY A 129 -9.13 26.80 4.48
CA GLY A 129 -9.43 26.80 5.90
C GLY A 129 -10.22 25.58 6.39
N LEU A 130 -10.17 24.46 5.67
CA LEU A 130 -10.85 23.22 6.05
C LEU A 130 -10.10 21.99 5.52
N THR A 131 -10.23 20.87 6.21
CA THR A 131 -9.71 19.57 5.72
C THR A 131 -10.56 19.08 4.54
N LEU A 132 -9.92 18.56 3.51
CA LEU A 132 -10.57 17.96 2.34
C LEU A 132 -10.94 16.49 2.57
N ASP A 133 -11.86 15.99 1.77
CA ASP A 133 -12.05 14.54 1.57
C ASP A 133 -11.14 14.09 0.42
N THR A 134 -9.85 13.88 0.72
CA THR A 134 -8.86 13.55 -0.31
C THR A 134 -8.82 12.05 -0.60
N ILE A 135 -8.86 11.72 -1.89
CA ILE A 135 -8.59 10.39 -2.45
C ILE A 135 -7.56 10.58 -3.57
N ALA A 136 -6.31 10.20 -3.30
CA ALA A 136 -5.24 10.29 -4.28
C ALA A 136 -4.53 8.94 -4.44
N GLN A 137 -4.45 8.44 -5.66
CA GLN A 137 -3.81 7.16 -5.98
C GLN A 137 -2.84 7.32 -7.15
N ASN A 138 -1.57 7.01 -6.89
CA ASN A 138 -0.49 7.22 -7.84
C ASN A 138 -0.74 6.40 -9.13
N GLY A 139 -0.74 7.08 -10.27
CA GLY A 139 -1.05 6.46 -11.58
C GLY A 139 -2.52 6.08 -11.80
N GLN A 140 -3.43 6.44 -10.90
CA GLN A 140 -4.84 6.02 -10.93
C GLN A 140 -5.83 7.20 -10.80
N ALA A 141 -5.42 8.42 -11.18
CA ALA A 141 -6.30 9.60 -11.20
C ALA A 141 -7.53 9.44 -12.10
N SER A 142 -7.46 8.60 -13.13
CA SER A 142 -8.54 8.43 -14.12
C SER A 142 -9.73 7.62 -13.59
N THR A 143 -9.52 6.35 -13.22
CA THR A 143 -10.62 5.47 -12.78
C THR A 143 -10.52 5.07 -11.30
N GLY A 144 -9.34 4.74 -10.80
CA GLY A 144 -9.18 4.20 -9.44
C GLY A 144 -9.76 5.10 -8.36
N VAL A 145 -9.41 6.39 -8.36
CA VAL A 145 -9.93 7.35 -7.36
C VAL A 145 -11.45 7.55 -7.42
N ARG A 146 -12.05 7.48 -8.61
CA ARG A 146 -13.51 7.55 -8.78
C ARG A 146 -14.19 6.30 -8.23
N ARG A 147 -13.61 5.12 -8.51
CA ARG A 147 -14.09 3.86 -7.93
C ARG A 147 -14.02 3.88 -6.42
N THR A 148 -12.91 4.31 -5.84
CA THR A 148 -12.78 4.45 -4.37
C THR A 148 -13.81 5.40 -3.77
N LEU A 149 -14.13 6.51 -4.44
CA LEU A 149 -15.20 7.39 -3.99
C LEU A 149 -16.56 6.67 -4.04
N ALA A 150 -16.85 6.02 -5.17
CA ALA A 150 -18.14 5.38 -5.45
C ALA A 150 -18.41 4.12 -4.59
N ALA A 151 -17.34 3.48 -4.11
CA ALA A 151 -17.34 2.29 -3.27
C ALA A 151 -17.93 2.50 -1.87
N ARG A 152 -17.87 3.73 -1.36
CA ARG A 152 -18.25 4.03 0.03
C ARG A 152 -19.73 3.74 0.23
N ALA A 153 -20.07 3.14 1.37
CA ALA A 153 -21.42 2.65 1.68
C ALA A 153 -22.54 3.69 1.42
N ASP A 154 -22.25 4.97 1.64
CA ASP A 154 -23.18 6.08 1.49
C ASP A 154 -22.77 7.10 0.40
N ALA A 155 -21.88 6.70 -0.52
CA ALA A 155 -21.31 7.60 -1.52
C ALA A 155 -22.37 8.37 -2.30
N GLU A 156 -23.39 7.69 -2.84
CA GLU A 156 -24.42 8.33 -3.66
C GLU A 156 -25.18 9.42 -2.88
N ARG A 157 -25.63 9.09 -1.66
CA ARG A 157 -26.36 10.02 -0.81
C ARG A 157 -25.47 11.17 -0.34
N ALA A 158 -24.25 10.88 0.09
CA ALA A 158 -23.30 11.91 0.50
C ALA A 158 -22.98 12.87 -0.65
N MET A 159 -22.75 12.35 -1.86
CA MET A 159 -22.49 13.14 -3.06
C MET A 159 -23.70 14.02 -3.44
N ARG A 160 -24.92 13.51 -3.27
CA ARG A 160 -26.16 14.24 -3.54
C ARG A 160 -26.44 15.35 -2.53
N ASP A 161 -26.33 15.04 -1.24
CA ASP A 161 -26.91 15.89 -0.19
C ASP A 161 -25.85 16.80 0.46
N LYS A 162 -24.62 16.30 0.57
CA LYS A 162 -23.59 16.88 1.42
C LYS A 162 -22.44 17.52 0.65
N LYS A 163 -21.84 16.81 -0.31
CA LYS A 163 -20.71 17.31 -1.08
C LYS A 163 -21.15 18.49 -1.96
N LYS A 164 -20.32 19.53 -2.01
CA LYS A 164 -20.56 20.77 -2.76
C LYS A 164 -19.62 20.92 -3.95
N ALA A 165 -18.44 20.31 -3.90
CA ALA A 165 -17.50 20.30 -5.01
C ALA A 165 -16.67 19.01 -5.04
N VAL A 166 -16.30 18.61 -6.26
CA VAL A 166 -15.24 17.64 -6.53
C VAL A 166 -14.15 18.38 -7.29
N VAL A 167 -12.97 18.48 -6.69
CA VAL A 167 -11.75 18.93 -7.35
C VAL A 167 -11.06 17.68 -7.90
N TRP A 168 -10.86 17.61 -9.20
CA TRP A 168 -10.24 16.45 -9.84
C TRP A 168 -8.94 16.86 -10.51
N ALA A 169 -7.82 16.54 -9.87
CA ALA A 169 -6.47 16.78 -10.35
C ALA A 169 -6.03 15.61 -11.23
N ILE A 170 -5.82 15.88 -12.52
CA ILE A 170 -5.44 14.86 -13.52
C ILE A 170 -4.37 15.46 -14.42
N ALA A 171 -3.33 14.68 -14.73
CA ALA A 171 -2.36 15.07 -15.74
C ALA A 171 -3.02 15.11 -17.13
N ALA A 172 -2.78 16.17 -17.90
CA ALA A 172 -3.35 16.31 -19.23
C ALA A 172 -3.02 15.10 -20.15
N ARG A 173 -1.88 14.44 -19.95
CA ARG A 173 -1.52 13.23 -20.71
C ARG A 173 -2.58 12.15 -20.57
N ASP A 174 -3.14 11.92 -19.39
CA ASP A 174 -4.08 10.83 -19.15
C ASP A 174 -5.38 11.02 -19.95
N LEU A 175 -5.71 12.26 -20.33
CA LEU A 175 -6.86 12.59 -21.18
C LEU A 175 -6.58 12.46 -22.68
N PHE A 176 -5.33 12.64 -23.11
CA PHE A 176 -4.98 12.82 -24.52
C PHE A 176 -4.08 11.72 -25.10
N LEU A 177 -3.70 10.70 -24.31
CA LEU A 177 -3.02 9.52 -24.83
C LEU A 177 -3.88 8.83 -25.90
N SER A 178 -3.23 8.29 -26.93
CA SER A 178 -3.90 7.34 -27.83
C SER A 178 -4.34 6.11 -27.04
N GLU A 179 -5.34 5.38 -27.53
CA GLU A 179 -5.86 4.19 -26.85
C GLU A 179 -4.75 3.18 -26.50
N THR A 180 -3.82 2.93 -27.43
CA THR A 180 -2.66 2.05 -27.20
C THR A 180 -1.78 2.57 -26.07
N ALA A 181 -1.40 3.85 -26.11
CA ALA A 181 -0.50 4.42 -25.12
C ALA A 181 -1.18 4.53 -23.75
N ALA A 182 -2.49 4.83 -23.70
CA ALA A 182 -3.27 4.79 -22.46
C ALA A 182 -3.23 3.39 -21.84
N ARG A 183 -3.48 2.34 -22.65
CA ARG A 183 -3.44 0.94 -22.18
C ARG A 183 -2.06 0.54 -21.66
N GLU A 184 -1.00 0.91 -22.38
CA GLU A 184 0.39 0.62 -21.98
C GLU A 184 0.79 1.33 -20.68
N ASN A 185 0.22 2.51 -20.41
CA ASN A 185 0.47 3.27 -19.19
C ASN A 185 -0.58 3.00 -18.09
N GLY A 186 -1.44 1.98 -18.25
CA GLY A 186 -2.46 1.63 -17.26
C GLY A 186 -3.55 2.69 -17.07
N VAL A 187 -3.67 3.66 -17.97
CA VAL A 187 -4.70 4.70 -17.94
C VAL A 187 -5.98 4.16 -18.57
N ARG A 188 -7.06 4.14 -17.80
CA ARG A 188 -8.40 3.72 -18.26
C ARG A 188 -9.44 4.72 -17.82
N TRP A 189 -10.42 4.96 -18.67
CA TRP A 189 -11.55 5.85 -18.40
C TRP A 189 -12.84 5.03 -18.36
N ASP A 190 -12.94 4.19 -17.33
CA ASP A 190 -14.11 3.32 -17.19
C ASP A 190 -15.29 4.13 -16.64
N ASP A 191 -16.49 3.70 -17.01
CA ASP A 191 -17.71 4.16 -16.35
C ASP A 191 -17.71 3.64 -14.90
N VAL A 192 -17.97 4.55 -13.97
CA VAL A 192 -18.03 4.25 -12.54
C VAL A 192 -19.43 4.58 -12.05
N ALA A 193 -20.17 3.56 -11.68
CA ALA A 193 -21.46 3.73 -11.02
C ALA A 193 -21.24 3.89 -9.51
N PHE A 194 -22.03 4.74 -8.88
CA PHE A 194 -22.19 4.62 -7.42
C PHE A 194 -22.73 3.24 -7.11
N ARG A 195 -22.17 2.63 -6.08
CA ARG A 195 -22.69 1.36 -5.60
C ARG A 195 -24.17 1.52 -5.24
N THR A 196 -25.02 0.71 -5.86
CA THR A 196 -26.45 0.64 -5.52
C THR A 196 -26.64 -0.37 -4.41
N GLY A 197 -27.17 0.06 -3.27
CA GLY A 197 -27.24 -0.76 -2.06
C GLY A 197 -26.15 -0.39 -1.07
N ASP A 198 -26.44 -0.60 0.21
CA ASP A 198 -25.56 -0.23 1.32
C ASP A 198 -24.81 -1.49 1.79
N PRO A 199 -23.52 -1.69 1.46
CA PRO A 199 -22.76 -2.82 1.96
C PRO A 199 -22.65 -2.86 3.49
N ALA A 200 -22.87 -1.75 4.19
CA ALA A 200 -23.00 -1.77 5.65
C ALA A 200 -24.32 -2.39 6.13
N LYS A 201 -25.29 -2.64 5.23
CA LYS A 201 -26.47 -3.50 5.48
C LYS A 201 -26.24 -4.95 5.06
N ASP A 202 -25.33 -5.18 4.12
CA ASP A 202 -24.92 -6.54 3.73
C ASP A 202 -23.95 -7.15 4.76
N VAL A 203 -23.32 -6.31 5.58
CA VAL A 203 -22.40 -6.71 6.64
C VAL A 203 -22.78 -6.07 7.97
N GLU A 204 -23.15 -6.87 8.97
CA GLU A 204 -23.30 -6.41 10.36
C GLU A 204 -21.98 -6.59 11.11
N TRP A 205 -21.35 -5.48 11.48
CA TRP A 205 -20.08 -5.46 12.17
C TRP A 205 -20.23 -5.48 13.71
N PRO A 206 -19.26 -6.04 14.46
CA PRO A 206 -18.15 -6.86 13.97
C PRO A 206 -18.64 -8.24 13.51
N VAL A 207 -17.89 -8.86 12.60
CA VAL A 207 -18.24 -10.14 11.98
C VAL A 207 -17.05 -11.08 12.01
N GLU A 208 -17.30 -12.38 12.14
CA GLU A 208 -16.27 -13.40 12.07
C GLU A 208 -16.52 -14.31 10.87
N ILE A 209 -15.52 -14.46 10.01
CA ILE A 209 -15.60 -15.27 8.80
C ILE A 209 -14.42 -16.26 8.72
N GLU A 210 -14.63 -17.35 8.00
CA GLU A 210 -13.56 -18.15 7.40
C GLU A 210 -13.49 -17.83 5.92
N GLY A 211 -12.28 -17.64 5.42
CA GLY A 211 -12.06 -17.31 4.01
C GLY A 211 -10.75 -17.85 3.47
N THR A 212 -10.71 -17.94 2.15
CA THR A 212 -9.53 -18.36 1.39
C THR A 212 -8.94 -17.15 0.67
N VAL A 213 -7.63 -16.91 0.81
CA VAL A 213 -6.94 -15.81 0.12
C VAL A 213 -7.04 -15.99 -1.40
N THR A 214 -7.56 -14.98 -2.10
CA THR A 214 -7.67 -14.96 -3.56
C THR A 214 -6.67 -14.01 -4.22
N GLU A 215 -6.33 -12.90 -3.56
CA GLU A 215 -5.36 -11.91 -4.05
C GLU A 215 -4.57 -11.27 -2.90
N THR A 216 -3.32 -10.88 -3.17
CA THR A 216 -2.49 -10.10 -2.25
C THR A 216 -1.82 -8.93 -2.96
N ALA A 217 -1.98 -7.72 -2.40
CA ALA A 217 -1.30 -6.53 -2.89
C ALA A 217 0.21 -6.61 -2.61
N LYS A 218 1.03 -6.17 -3.57
CA LYS A 218 2.50 -6.10 -3.41
C LYS A 218 2.89 -4.87 -2.61
N PHE A 219 3.81 -5.01 -1.67
CA PHE A 219 4.35 -3.88 -0.91
C PHE A 219 5.88 -3.80 -1.05
N GLN A 220 6.45 -2.62 -0.75
CA GLN A 220 7.90 -2.38 -0.83
C GLN A 220 8.68 -3.16 0.23
N ASP A 221 9.95 -3.48 -0.04
CA ASP A 221 10.84 -4.09 0.96
C ASP A 221 11.02 -3.12 2.15
N PRO A 222 10.70 -3.55 3.39
CA PRO A 222 10.83 -2.69 4.59
C PRO A 222 12.24 -2.13 4.82
N LYS A 223 13.29 -2.77 4.27
CA LYS A 223 14.67 -2.27 4.36
C LYS A 223 14.89 -1.04 3.48
N THR A 224 14.20 -0.95 2.36
CA THR A 224 14.36 0.13 1.37
C THR A 224 13.23 1.13 1.39
N ALA A 225 12.09 0.76 1.99
CA ALA A 225 10.93 1.64 2.09
C ALA A 225 11.30 2.95 2.82
N PRO A 226 10.74 4.09 2.40
CA PRO A 226 11.00 5.38 3.04
C PRO A 226 10.11 5.65 4.27
N TYR A 227 9.11 4.79 4.50
CA TYR A 227 8.31 4.70 5.72
C TYR A 227 8.73 3.48 6.55
N ASP A 228 8.45 3.51 7.85
CA ASP A 228 8.76 2.41 8.77
C ASP A 228 7.57 1.46 8.99
N ALA A 229 6.38 1.79 8.48
CA ALA A 229 5.20 0.93 8.51
C ALA A 229 4.40 1.00 7.21
N SER A 230 3.75 -0.11 6.84
CA SER A 230 2.89 -0.21 5.65
C SER A 230 1.76 -1.20 5.88
N LEU A 231 0.59 -0.88 5.33
CA LEU A 231 -0.51 -1.83 5.15
C LEU A 231 -0.46 -2.42 3.73
N PHE A 232 -1.07 -3.58 3.56
CA PHE A 232 -1.36 -4.17 2.26
C PHE A 232 -2.77 -4.78 2.25
N ALA A 233 -3.42 -4.71 1.09
CA ALA A 233 -4.73 -5.30 0.87
C ALA A 233 -4.62 -6.79 0.55
N VAL A 234 -5.56 -7.56 1.10
CA VAL A 234 -5.75 -8.98 0.80
C VAL A 234 -7.23 -9.20 0.49
N GLU A 235 -7.51 -9.83 -0.65
CA GLU A 235 -8.86 -10.29 -0.98
C GLU A 235 -9.03 -11.73 -0.50
N TYR A 236 -10.18 -12.02 0.09
CA TYR A 236 -10.61 -13.34 0.48
C TYR A 236 -11.91 -13.71 -0.22
N HIS A 237 -12.02 -14.95 -0.69
CA HIS A 237 -13.32 -15.59 -0.88
C HIS A 237 -13.89 -15.98 0.49
N VAL A 238 -15.14 -15.62 0.76
CA VAL A 238 -15.82 -15.94 2.01
C VAL A 238 -16.34 -17.37 1.93
N ASP A 239 -15.65 -18.29 2.62
CA ASP A 239 -16.02 -19.70 2.65
C ASP A 239 -17.20 -19.93 3.60
N ARG A 240 -17.20 -19.23 4.74
CA ARG A 240 -18.22 -19.37 5.78
C ARG A 240 -18.28 -18.16 6.70
N VAL A 241 -19.48 -17.75 7.10
CA VAL A 241 -19.69 -16.82 8.23
C VAL A 241 -19.79 -17.60 9.53
N ILE A 242 -18.94 -17.27 10.50
CA ILE A 242 -18.87 -17.91 11.83
C ILE A 242 -19.78 -17.20 12.82
N SER A 243 -19.76 -15.87 12.85
CA SER A 243 -20.66 -15.05 13.65
C SER A 243 -20.92 -13.69 13.00
N GLY A 244 -22.08 -13.10 13.28
CA GLY A 244 -22.55 -11.87 12.62
C GLY A 244 -23.21 -12.15 11.26
N GLN A 245 -23.36 -11.10 10.45
CA GLN A 245 -23.95 -11.17 9.11
C GLN A 245 -22.94 -10.68 8.08
N TYR A 246 -22.69 -11.47 7.04
CA TYR A 246 -21.87 -11.10 5.88
C TYR A 246 -22.48 -11.69 4.62
N ALA A 247 -23.08 -10.86 3.77
CA ALA A 247 -23.80 -11.32 2.57
C ALA A 247 -22.96 -11.27 1.29
N LEU A 248 -21.72 -10.75 1.35
CA LEU A 248 -20.82 -10.69 0.20
C LEU A 248 -20.03 -12.00 0.06
N ASP A 249 -19.75 -12.39 -1.18
CA ASP A 249 -18.94 -13.57 -1.52
C ASP A 249 -17.43 -13.34 -1.33
N LYS A 250 -17.03 -12.08 -1.24
CA LYS A 250 -15.64 -11.66 -1.07
C LYS A 250 -15.49 -10.64 0.05
N ALA A 251 -14.31 -10.64 0.67
CA ALA A 251 -13.91 -9.66 1.67
C ALA A 251 -12.57 -9.03 1.31
N LEU A 252 -12.52 -7.70 1.31
CA LEU A 252 -11.27 -6.94 1.21
C LEU A 252 -10.80 -6.57 2.61
N VAL A 253 -9.64 -7.05 3.00
CA VAL A 253 -9.10 -6.87 4.35
C VAL A 253 -7.73 -6.22 4.26
N LEU A 254 -7.55 -5.13 5.01
CA LEU A 254 -6.26 -4.49 5.19
C LEU A 254 -5.51 -5.17 6.34
N HIS A 255 -4.27 -5.56 6.06
CA HIS A 255 -3.35 -6.16 7.01
C HIS A 255 -2.10 -5.30 7.15
N TRP A 256 -1.40 -5.42 8.29
CA TRP A 256 -0.04 -4.90 8.40
C TRP A 256 0.88 -5.70 7.48
N ALA A 257 1.55 -5.03 6.55
CA ALA A 257 2.72 -5.61 5.90
C ALA A 257 3.89 -5.58 6.88
N PHE A 258 4.33 -4.39 7.26
CA PHE A 258 5.40 -4.26 8.24
C PHE A 258 5.17 -3.11 9.21
N GLN A 259 5.81 -3.21 10.36
CA GLN A 259 5.87 -2.18 11.38
C GLN A 259 7.29 -2.05 11.90
N LYS A 260 7.78 -0.83 12.10
CA LYS A 260 9.19 -0.56 12.46
C LYS A 260 10.17 -1.30 11.54
N ARG A 261 9.85 -1.36 10.25
CA ARG A 261 10.59 -2.09 9.19
C ARG A 261 10.74 -3.61 9.44
N GLN A 262 9.86 -4.20 10.24
CA GLN A 262 9.80 -5.64 10.46
C GLN A 262 8.51 -6.19 9.87
N LEU A 263 8.64 -7.22 9.01
CA LEU A 263 7.49 -7.93 8.46
C LEU A 263 6.65 -8.53 9.60
N THR A 264 5.33 -8.46 9.45
CA THR A 264 4.38 -9.08 10.37
C THR A 264 4.10 -10.53 9.99
N ALA A 265 3.33 -11.25 10.80
CA ALA A 265 2.87 -12.60 10.47
C ALA A 265 1.97 -12.63 9.22
N ASP A 266 1.21 -11.57 8.99
CA ASP A 266 0.25 -11.47 7.90
C ASP A 266 0.94 -11.23 6.55
N SER A 267 2.15 -10.64 6.53
CA SER A 267 2.95 -10.45 5.30
C SER A 267 3.17 -11.72 4.47
N ASN A 268 3.12 -12.88 5.12
CA ASN A 268 3.37 -14.17 4.48
C ASN A 268 2.07 -14.86 4.04
N LEU A 269 0.94 -14.15 3.99
CA LEU A 269 -0.29 -14.69 3.41
C LEU A 269 -0.08 -14.94 1.92
N GLN A 270 -0.45 -16.13 1.48
CA GLN A 270 -0.34 -16.55 0.09
C GLN A 270 -1.71 -16.90 -0.47
N ILE A 271 -1.88 -16.74 -1.78
CA ILE A 271 -3.07 -17.19 -2.50
C ILE A 271 -3.32 -18.67 -2.17
N GLY A 272 -4.54 -18.98 -1.73
CA GLY A 272 -4.96 -20.31 -1.29
C GLY A 272 -4.85 -20.57 0.21
N ASP A 273 -4.22 -19.70 0.99
CA ASP A 273 -4.21 -19.82 2.46
C ASP A 273 -5.64 -19.72 3.00
N LYS A 274 -5.98 -20.60 3.96
CA LYS A 274 -7.27 -20.55 4.67
C LYS A 274 -7.10 -19.91 6.02
N VAL A 275 -7.94 -18.93 6.32
CA VAL A 275 -7.87 -18.16 7.56
C VAL A 275 -9.25 -17.98 8.17
N ARG A 276 -9.27 -17.82 9.49
CA ARG A 276 -10.40 -17.26 10.24
C ARG A 276 -10.07 -15.83 10.64
N LEU A 277 -11.02 -14.93 10.43
CA LEU A 277 -10.84 -13.49 10.58
C LEU A 277 -11.96 -12.89 11.42
N LYS A 278 -11.60 -12.04 12.39
CA LYS A 278 -12.55 -11.14 13.06
C LYS A 278 -12.42 -9.75 12.48
N LEU A 279 -13.45 -9.30 11.77
CA LEU A 279 -13.43 -8.12 10.95
C LEU A 279 -14.30 -7.00 11.53
N GLN A 280 -13.86 -5.76 11.30
CA GLN A 280 -14.59 -4.52 11.58
C GLN A 280 -14.37 -3.52 10.42
N PRO A 281 -15.14 -2.42 10.32
CA PRO A 281 -14.91 -1.41 9.30
C PRO A 281 -13.52 -0.79 9.45
N PHE A 282 -12.78 -0.65 8.34
CA PHE A 282 -11.46 -0.04 8.41
C PHE A 282 -11.50 1.42 8.89
N ASP A 283 -12.49 2.22 8.43
CA ASP A 283 -12.62 3.62 8.82
C ASP A 283 -12.82 3.79 10.34
N GLU A 284 -13.52 2.86 11.00
CA GLU A 284 -13.68 2.88 12.45
C GLU A 284 -12.37 2.49 13.16
N ALA A 285 -11.68 1.46 12.65
CA ALA A 285 -10.36 1.05 13.16
C ALA A 285 -9.33 2.20 13.05
N ALA A 286 -9.30 2.86 11.90
CA ALA A 286 -8.47 4.03 11.65
C ALA A 286 -8.88 5.20 12.54
N LYS A 287 -10.19 5.44 12.73
CA LYS A 287 -10.66 6.48 13.66
C LYS A 287 -10.13 6.27 15.08
N ALA A 288 -10.04 5.03 15.55
CA ALA A 288 -9.55 4.71 16.88
C ALA A 288 -8.01 4.66 17.00
N ASN A 289 -7.27 4.69 15.88
CA ASN A 289 -5.82 4.47 15.88
C ASN A 289 -5.09 5.40 14.91
N GLU A 290 -4.37 6.39 15.45
CA GLU A 290 -3.62 7.39 14.66
C GLU A 290 -2.58 6.75 13.73
N ILE A 291 -1.96 5.64 14.14
CA ILE A 291 -0.98 4.93 13.30
C ILE A 291 -1.67 4.41 12.05
N LEU A 292 -2.86 3.80 12.16
CA LEU A 292 -3.61 3.30 11.01
C LEU A 292 -4.04 4.40 10.05
N ARG A 293 -4.38 5.61 10.54
CA ARG A 293 -4.79 6.74 9.68
C ARG A 293 -3.66 7.24 8.77
N GLY A 294 -2.43 7.26 9.28
CA GLY A 294 -1.26 7.80 8.56
C GLY A 294 -0.39 6.75 7.87
N THR A 295 -0.74 5.46 7.94
CA THR A 295 0.08 4.40 7.35
C THR A 295 -0.12 4.32 5.84
N ASN A 296 0.98 4.16 5.09
CA ASN A 296 0.89 3.90 3.65
C ASN A 296 0.13 2.60 3.36
N LYS A 297 -0.78 2.63 2.39
CA LYS A 297 -1.57 1.47 1.97
C LYS A 297 -1.13 1.02 0.58
N SER A 298 -0.63 -0.20 0.46
CA SER A 298 -0.57 -0.84 -0.84
C SER A 298 -1.92 -1.44 -1.19
N THR A 299 -2.46 -1.04 -2.34
CA THR A 299 -3.71 -1.55 -2.91
C THR A 299 -3.40 -2.34 -4.18
N GLY A 300 -4.15 -3.41 -4.43
CA GLY A 300 -3.97 -4.27 -5.60
C GLY A 300 -4.42 -3.59 -6.89
N THR A 301 -4.25 -4.30 -8.02
CA THR A 301 -4.57 -3.77 -9.36
C THR A 301 -5.93 -4.24 -9.89
N SER A 302 -6.60 -5.20 -9.24
CA SER A 302 -7.80 -5.85 -9.77
C SER A 302 -9.03 -5.55 -8.92
N GLY A 303 -9.95 -4.69 -9.40
CA GLY A 303 -11.38 -4.75 -9.00
C GLY A 303 -11.75 -4.56 -7.52
N GLU A 304 -10.79 -4.31 -6.62
CA GLU A 304 -10.94 -4.28 -5.15
C GLU A 304 -11.89 -3.18 -4.64
N PHE A 305 -12.35 -2.27 -5.50
CA PHE A 305 -13.14 -1.11 -5.09
C PHE A 305 -14.63 -1.39 -4.89
N ASP A 306 -15.13 -2.58 -5.22
CA ASP A 306 -16.54 -2.94 -4.98
C ASP A 306 -16.74 -3.65 -3.63
N LEU A 307 -15.77 -3.65 -2.72
CA LEU A 307 -15.87 -4.29 -1.40
C LEU A 307 -15.61 -3.27 -0.28
N PRO A 308 -16.32 -3.35 0.87
CA PRO A 308 -16.01 -2.51 2.02
C PRO A 308 -14.62 -2.86 2.56
N GLU A 309 -13.73 -1.87 2.69
CA GLU A 309 -12.44 -2.05 3.37
C GLU A 309 -12.68 -2.45 4.82
N SER A 310 -12.15 -3.61 5.19
CA SER A 310 -12.25 -4.13 6.55
C SER A 310 -10.88 -4.28 7.21
N TRP A 311 -10.88 -4.25 8.53
CA TRP A 311 -9.70 -4.45 9.37
C TRP A 311 -9.83 -5.75 10.15
N ALA A 312 -8.83 -6.63 10.05
CA ALA A 312 -8.77 -7.82 10.88
C ALA A 312 -8.23 -7.49 12.28
N THR A 313 -9.09 -7.58 13.29
CA THR A 313 -8.69 -7.52 14.71
C THR A 313 -8.08 -8.83 15.19
N HIS A 314 -8.35 -9.93 14.48
CA HIS A 314 -7.80 -11.25 14.74
C HIS A 314 -7.65 -12.02 13.42
N VAL A 315 -6.53 -12.73 13.27
CA VAL A 315 -6.22 -13.60 12.12
C VAL A 315 -5.71 -14.94 12.67
N GLU A 316 -6.40 -16.02 12.33
CA GLU A 316 -6.02 -17.40 12.68
C GLU A 316 -5.86 -18.20 11.38
N ARG A 317 -4.66 -18.73 11.09
CA ARG A 317 -4.46 -19.60 9.92
C ARG A 317 -5.03 -20.99 10.22
N LEU A 318 -6.00 -21.43 9.42
CA LEU A 318 -6.67 -22.73 9.54
C LEU A 318 -5.94 -23.83 8.76
N THR A 319 -5.29 -23.46 7.65
CA THR A 319 -4.27 -24.31 7.05
C THR A 319 -3.01 -24.17 7.90
N GLY A 320 -2.70 -25.22 8.65
CA GLY A 320 -1.44 -25.35 9.37
C GLY A 320 -0.27 -25.08 8.43
N ALA A 321 0.75 -24.41 8.97
CA ALA A 321 2.07 -24.35 8.37
C ALA A 321 2.43 -25.70 7.73
N ARG A 322 3.06 -25.68 6.54
CA ARG A 322 3.70 -26.87 5.95
C ARG A 322 4.66 -27.50 6.97
N GLY A 323 4.14 -28.38 7.81
CA GLY A 323 4.83 -28.89 8.97
C GLY A 323 4.58 -30.37 9.23
N GLU A 324 3.60 -30.99 8.55
CA GLU A 324 3.35 -32.42 8.65
C GLU A 324 3.76 -33.17 7.38
N THR A 325 3.47 -32.66 6.18
CA THR A 325 3.92 -33.29 4.93
C THR A 325 5.43 -33.17 4.70
N ASP A 326 6.04 -32.05 5.09
CA ASP A 326 7.50 -31.88 4.98
C ASP A 326 8.24 -32.66 6.06
N ARG A 327 7.63 -32.88 7.22
CA ARG A 327 8.27 -33.62 8.32
C ARG A 327 8.30 -35.13 8.06
N GLU A 328 7.23 -35.69 7.50
CA GLU A 328 7.24 -37.08 7.01
C GLU A 328 8.21 -37.26 5.82
N GLN A 329 8.27 -36.28 4.90
CA GLN A 329 9.21 -36.33 3.78
C GLN A 329 10.67 -36.16 4.23
N LEU A 330 10.95 -35.24 5.16
CA LEU A 330 12.27 -35.01 5.74
C LEU A 330 12.72 -36.17 6.63
N GLU A 331 11.82 -36.77 7.43
CA GLU A 331 12.12 -37.97 8.22
C GLU A 331 12.35 -39.18 7.30
N SER A 332 11.61 -39.32 6.19
CA SER A 332 11.86 -40.39 5.20
C SER A 332 13.16 -40.17 4.41
N GLN A 333 13.52 -38.92 4.09
CA GLN A 333 14.78 -38.58 3.43
C GLN A 333 15.97 -38.73 4.38
N ALA A 334 15.84 -38.33 5.65
CA ALA A 334 16.86 -38.53 6.68
C ALA A 334 17.10 -40.02 6.95
N ALA A 335 16.04 -40.84 7.00
CA ALA A 335 16.15 -42.30 7.13
C ALA A 335 16.85 -42.95 5.91
N ARG A 336 16.55 -42.48 4.69
CA ARG A 336 17.22 -42.94 3.47
C ARG A 336 18.70 -42.53 3.43
N ILE A 337 19.03 -41.28 3.78
CA ILE A 337 20.41 -40.77 3.84
C ILE A 337 21.21 -41.49 4.94
N ALA A 338 20.62 -41.75 6.11
CA ALA A 338 21.26 -42.53 7.18
C ALA A 338 21.55 -43.97 6.74
N SER A 339 20.65 -44.62 5.99
CA SER A 339 20.89 -45.98 5.46
C SER A 339 22.03 -46.03 4.43
N VAL A 340 22.12 -45.01 3.55
CA VAL A 340 23.20 -44.89 2.56
C VAL A 340 24.53 -44.55 3.24
N ALA A 341 24.53 -43.69 4.26
CA ALA A 341 25.71 -43.34 5.03
C ALA A 341 26.26 -44.54 5.82
N THR A 342 25.39 -45.39 6.38
CA THR A 342 25.82 -46.59 7.13
C THR A 342 26.40 -47.67 6.18
N GLY A 343 25.85 -47.79 4.97
CA GLY A 343 26.40 -48.64 3.90
C GLY A 343 27.76 -48.16 3.38
N ALA A 344 27.91 -46.85 3.15
CA ALA A 344 29.16 -46.24 2.71
C ALA A 344 30.27 -46.31 3.78
N PHE A 345 29.92 -46.12 5.06
CA PHE A 345 30.87 -46.24 6.18
C PHE A 345 31.37 -47.68 6.36
N SER A 346 30.51 -48.68 6.15
CA SER A 346 30.88 -50.10 6.22
C SER A 346 31.87 -50.50 5.10
N LEU A 347 31.69 -49.95 3.89
CA LEU A 347 32.59 -50.20 2.76
C LEU A 347 33.94 -49.47 2.90
N LEU A 348 33.94 -48.24 3.39
CA LEU A 348 35.16 -47.47 3.64
C LEU A 348 35.98 -48.05 4.80
N PHE A 349 35.33 -48.50 5.89
CA PHE A 349 36.01 -49.10 7.03
C PHE A 349 36.60 -50.49 6.68
N GLY A 350 35.88 -51.29 5.89
CA GLY A 350 36.38 -52.55 5.34
C GLY A 350 37.59 -52.37 4.41
N GLY A 351 37.55 -51.37 3.53
CA GLY A 351 38.66 -51.01 2.64
C GLY A 351 39.91 -50.52 3.38
N LEU A 352 39.72 -49.70 4.42
CA LEU A 352 40.81 -49.17 5.25
C LEU A 352 41.48 -50.28 6.07
N MET A 353 40.69 -51.17 6.67
CA MET A 353 41.20 -52.35 7.37
C MET A 353 41.97 -53.29 6.44
N TRP A 354 41.48 -53.54 5.22
CA TRP A 354 42.18 -54.36 4.24
C TRP A 354 43.54 -53.75 3.82
N LEU A 355 43.61 -52.43 3.64
CA LEU A 355 44.86 -51.72 3.34
C LEU A 355 45.87 -51.79 4.50
N VAL A 356 45.41 -51.67 5.75
CA VAL A 356 46.26 -51.79 6.94
C VAL A 356 46.78 -53.22 7.09
N PHE A 357 45.95 -54.25 6.83
CA PHE A 357 46.38 -55.64 6.84
C PHE A 357 47.40 -55.94 5.73
N ARG A 358 47.21 -55.41 4.51
CA ARG A 358 48.17 -55.55 3.41
C ARG A 358 49.51 -54.89 3.74
N ARG A 359 49.51 -53.67 4.31
CA ARG A 359 50.75 -52.99 4.74
C ARG A 359 51.47 -53.76 5.86
N LYS A 360 50.75 -54.30 6.85
CA LYS A 360 51.35 -55.14 7.91
C LYS A 360 51.94 -56.44 7.36
N LYS A 361 51.30 -57.07 6.37
CA LYS A 361 51.84 -58.29 5.73
C LYS A 361 53.10 -57.99 4.91
N ALA A 362 53.15 -56.88 4.19
CA ALA A 362 54.33 -56.44 3.44
C ALA A 362 55.51 -56.07 4.37
N LEU A 363 55.25 -55.39 5.49
CA LEU A 363 56.28 -55.03 6.48
C LEU A 363 56.82 -56.21 7.29
N ARG A 364 56.06 -57.32 7.40
CA ARG A 364 56.55 -58.57 8.02
C ARG A 364 57.36 -59.43 7.04
N ALA A 365 57.13 -59.31 5.73
CA ALA A 365 57.92 -59.98 4.70
C ALA A 365 59.26 -59.31 4.41
N SER A 366 59.45 -58.04 4.80
CA SER A 366 60.71 -57.29 4.64
C SER A 366 61.60 -57.30 5.90
N ARG A 367 61.27 -58.13 6.90
CA ARG A 367 61.99 -58.27 8.18
C ARG A 367 62.26 -59.75 8.55
N ALA A 368 62.12 -60.67 7.59
CA ALA A 368 62.47 -62.08 7.71
C ALA A 368 63.59 -62.40 6.71
#